data_AF-A0AAN7S7S7-F1
#
_entry.id   AF-A0AAN7S7S7-F1
#
_cell.length_a   1.000
_cell.length_b   1.000
_cell.length_c   1.000
_cell.angle_alpha   90.00
_cell.angle_beta   90.00
_cell.angle_gamma   90.00
#
_symmetry.space_group_name_H-M   'P 1'
#
loop_
_entity.id
_entity.type
_entity.pdbx_description
1 polymer ?
#
loop_
_entity_poly.entity_id
_entity_poly.type
_entity_poly.pdbx_seq_one_letter_code
_entity_poly.pdbx_strand_id
1 'polypeptide(L)'
;MSLSFSRFTKRVLENKRGRPSITFDLCSERTKRLKSKELCGSTSASLLSYATCMSLKAEGQVQVSKVLKDITTLCPAQANKYREAYKKSLNSQIQPLSESVIEDLKSEERDQLTLFSKWGFDGSSGHSSYKQAFYDLEASDSAVFITYLVPLRLTSGKAIIWENPRPGSTRFCRPIKIEFIKESTNVSIADKNRFEADIKNLRIIKWQARGHADKLIVAQNKARIQKEYKDRCGLIVNKPKPGFGNTNDGNTARRFFQNAELSAAITGIDLDVIKKLHIIMVVVASGFDIDVEKYRQYAHETARYFVSKYRWYNIFNLFLISSDPAITSKQKKRQEKYESCQEKQ
;
A
#
# COMPACT_ATOMS: atom_id res chain seq x y z
N MET A 1 -18.63 41.29 72.63
CA MET A 1 -19.76 41.31 71.68
C MET A 1 -19.46 40.33 70.55
N SER A 2 -20.07 39.14 70.58
CA SER A 2 -19.87 38.11 69.55
C SER A 2 -20.79 38.41 68.36
N LEU A 3 -20.21 38.78 67.22
CA LEU A 3 -20.94 38.88 65.96
C LEU A 3 -21.21 37.46 65.44
N SER A 4 -22.48 37.03 65.49
CA SER A 4 -22.91 35.74 64.95
C SER A 4 -22.91 35.79 63.42
N PHE A 5 -22.09 34.96 62.79
CA PHE A 5 -22.24 34.67 61.36
C PHE A 5 -23.46 33.77 61.16
N SER A 6 -24.48 34.31 60.49
CA SER A 6 -25.61 33.55 59.96
C SER A 6 -25.07 32.46 59.02
N ARG A 7 -25.14 31.19 59.45
CA ARG A 7 -24.92 30.04 58.59
C ARG A 7 -25.98 30.07 57.50
N PHE A 8 -25.56 30.28 56.25
CA PHE A 8 -26.40 30.03 55.09
C PHE A 8 -26.70 28.53 55.03
N THR A 9 -27.78 28.12 55.69
CA THR A 9 -28.27 26.74 55.64
C THR A 9 -28.73 26.47 54.21
N LYS A 10 -28.06 25.52 53.55
CA LYS A 10 -28.46 24.94 52.28
C LYS A 10 -29.88 24.40 52.45
N ARG A 11 -30.90 25.14 51.99
CA ARG A 11 -32.26 24.60 51.84
C ARG A 11 -32.18 23.48 50.82
N VAL A 12 -32.08 22.24 51.28
CA VAL A 12 -32.43 21.07 50.47
C VAL A 12 -33.95 21.13 50.34
N LEU A 13 -34.41 21.75 49.25
CA LEU A 13 -35.83 21.77 48.92
C LEU A 13 -36.25 20.38 48.47
N GLU A 14 -37.26 19.88 49.17
CA GLU A 14 -37.94 18.61 49.01
C GLU A 14 -38.50 18.40 47.60
N ASN A 15 -38.66 17.11 47.27
CA ASN A 15 -39.28 16.53 46.09
C ASN A 15 -40.29 17.42 45.36
N LYS A 16 -39.92 17.90 44.16
CA LYS A 16 -40.88 18.38 43.17
C LYS A 16 -41.20 17.25 42.21
N ARG A 17 -42.48 16.84 42.16
CA ARG A 17 -43.01 15.98 41.08
C ARG A 17 -42.63 16.60 39.72
N GLY A 18 -41.96 15.82 38.87
CA GLY A 18 -41.53 16.28 37.54
C GLY A 18 -40.46 15.38 36.91
N ARG A 19 -40.22 15.59 35.61
CA ARG A 19 -39.19 14.87 34.84
C ARG A 19 -37.81 15.04 35.50
N PRO A 20 -37.00 13.97 35.64
CA PRO A 20 -35.66 14.05 36.20
C PRO A 20 -34.81 15.13 35.51
N SER A 21 -34.11 15.94 36.31
CA SER A 21 -33.24 17.00 35.82
C SER A 21 -31.95 16.41 35.24
N ILE A 22 -31.74 16.60 33.93
CA ILE A 22 -30.49 16.25 33.24
C ILE A 22 -29.48 17.40 33.44
N THR A 23 -28.21 17.05 33.65
CA THR A 23 -27.09 18.01 33.73
C THR A 23 -27.03 18.88 32.47
N PHE A 24 -26.51 20.09 32.58
CA PHE A 24 -26.50 21.04 31.46
C PHE A 24 -25.79 20.46 30.23
N ASP A 25 -24.68 19.76 30.42
CA ASP A 25 -23.86 19.20 29.33
C ASP A 25 -24.60 18.15 28.50
N LEU A 26 -25.44 17.34 29.16
CA LEU A 26 -26.21 16.24 28.58
C LEU A 26 -27.59 16.69 28.04
N CYS A 27 -27.97 17.95 28.20
CA CYS A 27 -29.23 18.48 27.66
C CYS A 27 -29.17 18.68 26.14
N SER A 28 -30.32 18.57 25.46
CA SER A 28 -30.47 18.95 24.04
C SER A 28 -30.26 20.45 23.82
N GLU A 29 -29.82 20.87 22.64
CA GLU A 29 -29.58 22.28 22.29
C GLU A 29 -30.79 23.20 22.55
N ARG A 30 -32.01 22.72 22.24
CA ARG A 30 -33.24 23.46 22.56
C ARG A 30 -33.37 23.73 24.07
N THR A 31 -33.04 22.74 24.89
CA THR A 31 -33.14 22.83 26.35
C THR A 31 -32.02 23.71 26.92
N LYS A 32 -30.80 23.61 26.39
CA LYS A 32 -29.66 24.49 26.75
C LYS A 32 -30.00 25.96 26.50
N ARG A 33 -30.56 26.30 25.33
CA ARG A 33 -31.02 27.66 25.01
C ARG A 33 -32.12 28.18 25.94
N LEU A 34 -33.06 27.33 26.33
CA LEU A 34 -34.11 27.70 27.29
C LEU A 34 -33.51 27.99 28.67
N LYS A 35 -32.59 27.13 29.14
CA LYS A 35 -31.90 27.29 30.44
C LYS A 35 -30.99 28.53 30.47
N SER A 36 -30.35 28.90 29.35
CA SER A 36 -29.47 30.08 29.26
C SER A 36 -30.20 31.39 28.95
N LYS A 37 -31.51 31.34 28.63
CA LYS A 37 -32.28 32.50 28.13
C LYS A 37 -32.27 33.67 29.11
N GLU A 38 -32.42 33.38 30.40
CA GLU A 38 -32.40 34.39 31.46
C GLU A 38 -31.03 35.06 31.56
N LEU A 39 -29.96 34.27 31.66
CA LEU A 39 -28.57 34.75 31.69
C LEU A 39 -28.20 35.59 30.46
N CYS A 40 -28.61 35.18 29.26
CA CYS A 40 -28.36 35.95 28.04
C CYS A 40 -29.21 37.22 27.94
N GLY A 41 -30.37 37.26 28.60
CA GLY A 41 -31.24 38.44 28.63
C GLY A 41 -30.83 39.46 29.69
N SER A 42 -30.27 39.01 30.82
CA SER A 42 -29.87 39.85 31.95
C SER A 42 -28.45 40.41 31.85
N THR A 43 -27.62 39.88 30.96
CA THR A 43 -26.17 40.11 30.98
C THR A 43 -25.63 40.44 29.60
N SER A 44 -24.68 41.39 29.54
CA SER A 44 -24.03 41.76 28.29
C SER A 44 -23.09 40.67 27.77
N ALA A 45 -22.95 40.58 26.44
CA ALA A 45 -22.08 39.60 25.79
C ALA A 45 -20.60 39.74 26.20
N SER A 46 -20.14 40.96 26.50
CA SER A 46 -18.77 41.23 26.97
C SER A 46 -18.52 40.65 28.36
N LEU A 47 -19.47 40.81 29.29
CA LEU A 47 -19.35 40.28 30.64
C LEU A 47 -19.42 38.74 30.64
N LEU A 48 -20.30 38.15 29.83
CA LEU A 48 -20.37 36.70 29.65
C LEU A 48 -19.08 36.13 29.05
N SER A 49 -18.48 36.81 28.07
CA SER A 49 -17.20 36.41 27.47
C SER A 49 -16.06 36.46 28.49
N TYR A 50 -16.03 37.50 29.33
CA TYR A 50 -15.04 37.64 30.40
C TYR A 50 -15.22 36.57 31.49
N ALA A 51 -16.44 36.31 31.94
CA ALA A 51 -16.74 35.28 32.93
C ALA A 51 -16.36 33.88 32.44
N THR A 52 -16.60 33.60 31.16
CA THR A 52 -16.18 32.36 30.51
C THR A 52 -14.65 32.23 30.51
N CYS A 53 -13.92 33.31 30.18
CA CYS A 53 -12.46 33.32 30.25
C CYS A 53 -11.93 33.03 31.66
N MET A 54 -12.56 33.58 32.69
CA MET A 54 -12.15 33.34 34.08
C MET A 54 -12.40 31.90 34.51
N SER A 55 -13.54 31.33 34.12
CA SER A 55 -13.90 29.94 34.42
C SER A 55 -12.91 28.96 33.77
N LEU A 56 -12.60 29.15 32.49
CA LEU A 56 -11.63 28.31 31.76
C LEU A 56 -10.22 28.38 32.36
N LYS A 57 -9.80 29.54 32.89
CA LYS A 57 -8.51 29.66 33.59
C LYS A 57 -8.51 28.92 34.92
N ALA A 58 -9.60 28.99 35.68
CA ALA A 58 -9.75 28.27 36.94
C ALA A 58 -9.70 26.74 36.74
N GLU A 59 -10.20 26.25 35.60
CA GLU A 59 -10.12 24.85 35.19
C GLU A 59 -8.76 24.45 34.57
N GLY A 60 -7.79 25.37 34.48
CA GLY A 60 -6.46 25.11 33.92
C GLY A 60 -6.37 25.20 32.39
N GLN A 61 -7.45 25.52 31.68
CA GLN A 61 -7.49 25.65 30.22
C GLN A 61 -7.02 27.03 29.73
N VAL A 62 -5.79 27.39 30.09
CA VAL A 62 -5.22 28.74 29.86
C VAL A 62 -5.16 29.10 28.37
N GLN A 63 -4.81 28.16 27.50
CA GLN A 63 -4.70 28.41 26.05
C GLN A 63 -6.07 28.65 25.41
N VAL A 64 -7.10 27.91 25.83
CA VAL A 64 -8.47 28.09 25.33
C VAL A 64 -8.99 29.46 25.73
N SER A 65 -8.73 29.88 26.97
CA SER A 65 -9.08 31.25 27.41
C SER A 65 -8.41 32.35 26.60
N LYS A 66 -7.13 32.19 26.24
CA LYS A 66 -6.41 33.18 25.41
C LYS A 66 -7.06 33.32 24.03
N VAL A 67 -7.33 32.20 23.36
CA VAL A 67 -8.00 32.19 22.05
C VAL A 67 -9.39 32.82 22.13
N LEU A 68 -10.16 32.48 23.16
CA LEU A 68 -11.51 33.03 23.35
C LEU A 68 -11.47 34.54 23.60
N LYS A 69 -10.49 35.03 24.37
CA LYS A 69 -10.24 36.46 24.57
C LYS A 69 -9.90 37.15 23.26
N ASP A 70 -9.00 36.59 22.46
CA ASP A 70 -8.58 37.17 21.17
C ASP A 70 -9.74 37.26 20.18
N ILE A 71 -10.65 36.27 20.18
CA ILE A 71 -11.84 36.25 19.33
C ILE A 71 -12.92 37.23 19.79
N THR A 72 -13.09 37.40 21.11
CA THR A 72 -14.19 38.19 21.69
C THR A 72 -13.84 39.68 21.89
N THR A 73 -12.55 40.01 22.03
CA THR A 73 -12.10 41.39 22.29
C THR A 73 -11.59 42.12 21.04
N LEU A 74 -11.13 41.39 20.02
CA LEU A 74 -10.65 41.97 18.77
C LEU A 74 -11.71 41.74 17.67
N CYS A 75 -12.01 42.81 16.92
CA CYS A 75 -12.95 42.92 15.81
C CYS A 75 -13.30 41.60 15.08
N PRO A 76 -14.56 41.38 14.61
CA PRO A 76 -15.02 40.17 13.91
C PRO A 76 -14.09 39.61 12.81
N ALA A 77 -13.27 40.46 12.20
CA ALA A 77 -12.23 40.07 11.24
C ALA A 77 -11.19 39.08 11.81
N GLN A 78 -10.87 39.15 13.11
CA GLN A 78 -9.90 38.26 13.75
C GLN A 78 -10.45 36.84 13.88
N ALA A 79 -11.73 36.68 14.22
CA ALA A 79 -12.41 35.38 14.26
C ALA A 79 -12.38 34.70 12.87
N ASN A 80 -12.64 35.47 11.82
CA ASN A 80 -12.52 35.00 10.44
C ASN A 80 -11.09 34.59 10.10
N LYS A 81 -10.08 35.34 10.55
CA LYS A 81 -8.66 34.99 10.36
C LYS A 81 -8.28 33.66 11.01
N TYR A 82 -8.72 33.40 12.25
CA TYR A 82 -8.52 32.10 12.90
C TYR A 82 -9.24 30.97 12.14
N ARG A 83 -10.47 31.21 11.69
CA ARG A 83 -11.26 30.23 10.93
C ARG A 83 -10.60 29.88 9.60
N GLU A 84 -10.12 30.87 8.85
CA GLU A 84 -9.43 30.66 7.58
C GLU A 84 -8.07 29.99 7.79
N ALA A 85 -7.32 30.35 8.84
CA ALA A 85 -6.09 29.66 9.21
C ALA A 85 -6.33 28.17 9.56
N TYR A 86 -7.42 27.87 10.28
CA TYR A 86 -7.81 26.50 10.62
C TYR A 86 -8.25 25.69 9.40
N LYS A 87 -9.11 26.25 8.52
CA LYS A 87 -9.48 25.60 7.25
C LYS A 87 -8.25 25.36 6.36
N LYS A 88 -7.36 26.35 6.27
CA LYS A 88 -6.10 26.22 5.55
C LYS A 88 -5.23 25.13 6.14
N SER A 89 -5.15 25.03 7.48
CA SER A 89 -4.47 23.95 8.19
C SER A 89 -5.05 22.58 7.81
N LEU A 90 -6.37 22.41 7.85
CA LEU A 90 -7.06 21.17 7.49
C LEU A 90 -6.77 20.75 6.04
N ASN A 91 -6.89 21.70 5.10
CA ASN A 91 -6.62 21.47 3.67
C ASN A 91 -5.11 21.32 3.37
N SER A 92 -4.25 21.82 4.26
CA SER A 92 -2.79 21.70 4.16
C SER A 92 -2.23 20.47 4.87
N GLN A 93 -3.07 19.52 5.29
CA GLN A 93 -2.58 18.16 5.47
C GLN A 93 -2.09 17.67 4.11
N ILE A 94 -0.82 17.95 3.85
CA ILE A 94 -0.03 17.45 2.73
C ILE A 94 0.01 15.94 2.93
N GLN A 95 -1.00 15.26 2.41
CA GLN A 95 -1.11 13.82 2.44
C GLN A 95 -0.08 13.29 1.43
N PRO A 96 0.97 12.58 1.89
CA PRO A 96 1.80 11.83 0.97
C PRO A 96 0.92 10.86 0.18
N LEU A 97 1.34 10.49 -1.03
CA LEU A 97 0.66 9.40 -1.74
C LEU A 97 0.71 8.16 -0.83
N SER A 98 -0.45 7.76 -0.31
CA SER A 98 -0.65 6.70 0.67
C SER A 98 -1.67 5.69 0.16
N GLU A 99 -1.69 4.52 0.78
CA GLU A 99 -2.60 3.43 0.42
C GLU A 99 -4.08 3.86 0.51
N SER A 100 -4.41 4.74 1.46
CA SER A 100 -5.74 5.33 1.62
C SER A 100 -6.26 6.07 0.38
N VAL A 101 -5.37 6.67 -0.43
CA VAL A 101 -5.76 7.34 -1.69
C VAL A 101 -6.30 6.32 -2.71
N ILE A 102 -5.87 5.07 -2.61
CA ILE A 102 -6.23 3.98 -3.52
C ILE A 102 -7.40 3.17 -2.96
N GLU A 103 -7.53 3.06 -1.64
CA GLU A 103 -8.59 2.32 -0.96
C GLU A 103 -10.00 2.85 -1.24
N ASP A 104 -10.13 4.16 -1.47
CA ASP A 104 -11.41 4.79 -1.77
C ASP A 104 -11.84 4.64 -3.24
N LEU A 105 -10.96 4.17 -4.12
CA LEU A 105 -11.24 4.02 -5.55
C LEU A 105 -12.07 2.76 -5.85
N LYS A 106 -12.97 2.86 -6.83
CA LYS A 106 -13.70 1.69 -7.36
C LYS A 106 -12.75 0.74 -8.09
N SER A 107 -13.11 -0.54 -8.21
CA SER A 107 -12.28 -1.54 -8.89
C SER A 107 -11.93 -1.15 -10.33
N GLU A 108 -12.87 -0.55 -11.07
CA GLU A 108 -12.68 -0.11 -12.45
C GLU A 108 -11.66 1.04 -12.57
N GLU A 109 -11.61 1.93 -11.58
CA GLU A 109 -10.68 3.06 -11.54
C GLU A 109 -9.26 2.61 -11.18
N ARG A 110 -9.14 1.55 -10.37
CA ARG A 110 -7.86 0.95 -9.98
C ARG A 110 -7.15 0.29 -11.16
N ASP A 111 -7.89 -0.23 -12.13
CA ASP A 111 -7.32 -0.94 -13.29
C ASP A 111 -6.68 -0.01 -14.33
N GLN A 112 -6.94 1.31 -14.27
CA GLN A 112 -6.43 2.30 -15.24
C GLN A 112 -5.50 3.34 -14.62
N LEU A 113 -4.90 3.03 -13.47
CA LEU A 113 -4.01 3.94 -12.76
C LEU A 113 -2.69 4.16 -13.52
N THR A 114 -2.34 5.42 -13.71
CA THR A 114 -1.06 5.86 -14.27
C THR A 114 -0.42 6.85 -13.31
N LEU A 115 0.80 6.53 -12.85
CA LEU A 115 1.59 7.39 -11.99
C LEU A 115 2.67 8.10 -12.81
N PHE A 116 2.60 9.42 -12.87
CA PHE A 116 3.66 10.27 -13.39
C PHE A 116 4.64 10.57 -12.28
N SER A 117 5.92 10.31 -12.54
CA SER A 117 7.01 10.55 -11.59
C SER A 117 8.18 11.22 -12.29
N LYS A 118 8.96 12.00 -11.55
CA LYS A 118 10.31 12.40 -11.96
C LYS A 118 11.33 11.65 -11.11
N TRP A 119 12.50 11.42 -11.65
CA TRP A 119 13.62 10.83 -10.93
C TRP A 119 14.87 11.68 -11.15
N GLY A 120 15.88 11.48 -10.33
CA GLY A 120 17.18 12.11 -10.48
C GLY A 120 18.19 11.48 -9.54
N PHE A 121 19.39 12.01 -9.56
CA PHE A 121 20.43 11.70 -8.60
C PHE A 121 21.20 12.98 -8.27
N ASP A 122 21.79 13.01 -7.08
CA ASP A 122 22.60 14.14 -6.62
C ASP A 122 23.72 13.65 -5.69
N GLY A 123 24.85 14.36 -5.72
CA GLY A 123 26.03 14.11 -4.90
C GLY A 123 26.23 15.19 -3.86
N SER A 124 26.50 14.79 -2.62
CA SER A 124 26.89 15.69 -1.53
C SER A 124 28.23 15.26 -0.95
N SER A 125 29.10 16.23 -0.66
CA SER A 125 30.46 16.00 -0.14
C SER A 125 30.76 16.86 1.07
N GLY A 126 31.83 16.53 1.80
CA GLY A 126 32.18 17.23 3.05
C GLY A 126 31.38 16.73 4.25
N HIS A 127 30.88 15.50 4.19
CA HIS A 127 30.25 14.86 5.34
C HIS A 127 31.29 14.49 6.40
N SER A 128 30.88 14.53 7.67
CA SER A 128 31.75 14.11 8.77
C SER A 128 32.00 12.61 8.68
N SER A 129 33.26 12.23 8.53
CA SER A 129 33.62 10.82 8.53
C SER A 129 33.43 10.17 9.89
N TYR A 130 32.89 8.97 9.88
CA TYR A 130 32.71 8.18 11.06
C TYR A 130 34.04 7.62 11.54
N LYS A 131 34.24 7.58 12.87
CA LYS A 131 35.50 7.14 13.48
C LYS A 131 35.62 5.62 13.56
N GLN A 132 35.18 4.92 12.53
CA GLN A 132 35.29 3.46 12.41
C GLN A 132 35.99 3.11 11.11
N ALA A 133 36.83 2.09 11.14
CA ALA A 133 37.46 1.58 9.94
C ALA A 133 36.42 0.88 9.07
N PHE A 134 36.42 1.18 7.78
CA PHE A 134 35.70 0.38 6.80
C PHE A 134 36.41 -0.95 6.57
N TYR A 135 35.64 -1.96 6.13
CA TYR A 135 36.21 -3.23 5.70
C TYR A 135 37.09 -3.06 4.46
N ASP A 136 36.70 -2.14 3.58
CA ASP A 136 37.44 -1.77 2.37
C ASP A 136 38.34 -0.56 2.66
N LEU A 137 39.62 -0.65 2.26
CA LEU A 137 40.63 0.37 2.49
C LEU A 137 40.39 1.64 1.65
N GLU A 138 39.68 1.53 0.53
CA GLU A 138 39.35 2.67 -0.34
C GLU A 138 37.99 3.32 -0.02
N ALA A 139 37.20 2.72 0.87
CA ALA A 139 35.88 3.23 1.21
C ALA A 139 35.96 4.49 2.09
N SER A 140 35.10 5.47 1.77
CA SER A 140 34.98 6.72 2.52
C SER A 140 33.52 7.16 2.57
N ASP A 141 33.07 7.59 3.74
CA ASP A 141 31.76 8.20 3.99
C ASP A 141 31.77 9.74 3.90
N SER A 142 32.88 10.32 3.44
CA SER A 142 33.02 11.78 3.27
C SER A 142 32.12 12.37 2.18
N ALA A 143 31.60 11.52 1.30
CA ALA A 143 30.66 11.87 0.25
C ALA A 143 29.54 10.84 0.15
N VAL A 144 28.37 11.31 -0.26
CA VAL A 144 27.19 10.49 -0.53
C VAL A 144 26.64 10.82 -1.91
N PHE A 145 26.23 9.78 -2.63
CA PHE A 145 25.55 9.88 -3.91
C PHE A 145 24.20 9.18 -3.79
N ILE A 146 23.12 9.89 -4.14
CA ILE A 146 21.75 9.43 -3.90
C ILE A 146 20.96 9.47 -5.20
N THR A 147 20.38 8.34 -5.60
CA THR A 147 19.35 8.26 -6.64
C THR A 147 17.97 8.32 -5.99
N TYR A 148 17.06 9.15 -6.52
CA TYR A 148 15.75 9.40 -5.93
C TYR A 148 14.60 9.46 -6.96
N LEU A 149 13.37 9.24 -6.48
CA LEU A 149 12.11 9.34 -7.22
C LEU A 149 11.18 10.34 -6.52
N VAL A 150 10.44 11.14 -7.28
CA VAL A 150 9.37 12.01 -6.77
C VAL A 150 8.08 11.73 -7.55
N PRO A 151 7.01 11.25 -6.90
CA PRO A 151 5.71 11.13 -7.54
C PRO A 151 5.13 12.52 -7.79
N LEU A 152 4.60 12.74 -8.98
CA LEU A 152 4.05 14.04 -9.42
C LEU A 152 2.53 14.01 -9.47
N ARG A 153 1.96 13.00 -10.14
CA ARG A 153 0.52 12.93 -10.37
C ARG A 153 0.07 11.48 -10.56
N LEU A 154 -1.03 11.11 -9.94
CA LEU A 154 -1.73 9.84 -10.15
C LEU A 154 -3.05 10.12 -10.88
N THR A 155 -3.26 9.44 -12.01
CA THR A 155 -4.47 9.58 -12.83
C THR A 155 -5.14 8.24 -13.05
N SER A 156 -6.47 8.21 -13.16
CA SER A 156 -7.21 7.07 -13.73
C SER A 156 -7.89 7.53 -15.02
N GLY A 157 -7.40 7.04 -16.16
CA GLY A 157 -7.81 7.54 -17.47
C GLY A 157 -7.56 9.05 -17.60
N LYS A 158 -8.65 9.85 -17.62
CA LYS A 158 -8.59 11.32 -17.71
C LYS A 158 -8.72 12.04 -16.36
N ALA A 159 -9.09 11.33 -15.29
CA ALA A 159 -9.31 11.93 -13.98
C ALA A 159 -8.00 12.00 -13.17
N ILE A 160 -7.76 13.13 -12.51
CA ILE A 160 -6.65 13.28 -11.56
C ILE A 160 -7.15 12.81 -10.19
N ILE A 161 -6.54 11.75 -9.67
CA ILE A 161 -6.86 11.20 -8.35
C ILE A 161 -6.01 11.87 -7.28
N TRP A 162 -4.73 12.10 -7.59
CA TRP A 162 -3.81 12.75 -6.67
C TRP A 162 -2.78 13.57 -7.45
N GLU A 163 -2.43 14.72 -6.89
CA GLU A 163 -1.39 15.59 -7.43
C GLU A 163 -0.49 16.06 -6.29
N ASN A 164 0.82 16.03 -6.55
CA ASN A 164 1.81 16.44 -5.57
C ASN A 164 1.70 17.96 -5.33
N PRO A 165 1.32 18.41 -4.11
CA PRO A 165 1.15 19.83 -3.83
C PRO A 165 2.48 20.59 -3.76
N ARG A 166 3.62 19.90 -3.59
CA ARG A 166 4.96 20.49 -3.52
C ARG A 166 6.02 19.59 -4.20
N PRO A 167 6.11 19.58 -5.54
CA PRO A 167 7.03 18.72 -6.28
C PRO A 167 8.53 18.95 -6.01
N GLY A 168 8.90 20.11 -5.47
CA GLY A 168 10.28 20.43 -5.08
C GLY A 168 10.62 20.10 -3.62
N SER A 169 9.66 19.60 -2.83
CA SER A 169 9.90 19.33 -1.40
C SER A 169 10.58 17.99 -1.19
N THR A 170 11.57 17.98 -0.31
CA THR A 170 12.25 16.76 0.18
C THR A 170 11.29 15.74 0.80
N ARG A 171 10.12 16.17 1.30
CA ARG A 171 9.09 15.27 1.88
C ARG A 171 8.56 14.24 0.90
N PHE A 172 8.59 14.55 -0.40
CA PHE A 172 8.15 13.67 -1.49
C PHE A 172 9.31 13.03 -2.25
N CYS A 173 10.56 13.37 -1.88
CA CYS A 173 11.75 12.77 -2.44
C CYS A 173 11.97 11.40 -1.81
N ARG A 174 11.75 10.34 -2.59
CA ARG A 174 11.91 8.95 -2.16
C ARG A 174 13.28 8.46 -2.59
N PRO A 175 14.21 8.23 -1.66
CA PRO A 175 15.51 7.67 -2.01
C PRO A 175 15.32 6.22 -2.51
N ILE A 176 15.98 5.91 -3.61
CA ILE A 176 15.97 4.57 -4.24
C ILE A 176 17.29 3.86 -3.93
N LYS A 177 18.40 4.60 -4.03
CA LYS A 177 19.74 4.09 -3.74
C LYS A 177 20.57 5.17 -3.09
N ILE A 178 21.37 4.78 -2.12
CA ILE A 178 22.30 5.63 -1.38
C ILE A 178 23.65 4.92 -1.38
N GLU A 179 24.68 5.61 -1.83
CA GLU A 179 26.06 5.11 -1.87
C GLU A 179 27.02 6.12 -1.27
N PHE A 180 28.03 5.63 -0.57
CA PHE A 180 29.11 6.47 -0.02
C PHE A 180 30.24 6.60 -1.04
N ILE A 181 29.97 7.35 -2.10
CA ILE A 181 30.91 7.63 -3.18
C ILE A 181 30.84 9.10 -3.54
N LYS A 182 31.99 9.66 -3.96
CA LYS A 182 32.02 11.02 -4.49
C LYS A 182 31.44 11.03 -5.91
N GLU A 183 30.58 12.00 -6.18
CA GLU A 183 30.06 12.19 -7.53
C GLU A 183 31.20 12.43 -8.53
N SER A 184 31.14 11.71 -9.64
CA SER A 184 32.01 11.86 -10.79
C SER A 184 31.22 11.60 -12.07
N THR A 185 31.70 12.10 -13.20
CA THR A 185 31.03 11.91 -14.51
C THR A 185 30.78 10.43 -14.81
N ASN A 186 31.72 9.55 -14.46
CA ASN A 186 31.59 8.11 -14.68
C ASN A 186 30.50 7.50 -13.80
N VAL A 187 30.44 7.89 -12.52
CA VAL A 187 29.39 7.45 -11.59
C VAL A 187 28.02 7.92 -12.07
N SER A 188 27.88 9.19 -12.45
CA SER A 188 26.61 9.76 -12.92
C SER A 188 26.12 9.09 -14.21
N ILE A 189 27.02 8.81 -15.17
CA ILE A 189 26.68 8.08 -16.41
C ILE A 189 26.29 6.62 -16.11
N ALA A 190 27.05 5.93 -15.26
CA ALA A 190 26.76 4.56 -14.89
C ALA A 190 25.41 4.43 -14.17
N ASP A 191 25.13 5.35 -13.24
CA ASP A 191 23.88 5.38 -12.49
C ASP A 191 22.68 5.65 -13.40
N LYS A 192 22.82 6.63 -14.30
CA LYS A 192 21.81 6.94 -15.31
C LYS A 192 21.50 5.73 -16.18
N ASN A 193 22.52 5.10 -16.75
CA ASN A 193 22.33 3.96 -17.64
C ASN A 193 21.69 2.78 -16.92
N ARG A 194 22.10 2.51 -15.67
CA ARG A 194 21.47 1.48 -14.83
C ARG A 194 20.00 1.82 -14.59
N PHE A 195 19.68 3.03 -14.14
CA PHE A 195 18.30 3.41 -13.82
C PHE A 195 17.39 3.41 -15.06
N GLU A 196 17.89 3.86 -16.21
CA GLU A 196 17.16 3.76 -17.49
C GLU A 196 16.93 2.30 -17.92
N ALA A 197 17.92 1.42 -17.68
CA ALA A 197 17.74 -0.01 -17.90
C ALA A 197 16.68 -0.59 -16.94
N ASP A 198 16.68 -0.20 -15.67
CA ASP A 198 15.68 -0.62 -14.69
C ASP A 198 14.27 -0.15 -15.10
N ILE A 199 14.12 1.11 -15.55
CA ILE A 199 12.86 1.64 -16.10
C ILE A 199 12.39 0.80 -17.30
N LYS A 200 13.31 0.51 -18.23
CA LYS A 200 12.99 -0.28 -19.43
C LYS A 200 12.60 -1.73 -19.08
N ASN A 201 13.20 -2.27 -18.02
CA ASN A 201 12.95 -3.62 -17.53
C ASN A 201 11.77 -3.69 -16.56
N LEU A 202 11.07 -2.58 -16.29
CA LEU A 202 9.85 -2.60 -15.49
C LEU A 202 8.88 -3.61 -16.11
N ARG A 203 8.52 -4.60 -15.29
CA ARG A 203 7.68 -5.70 -15.74
C ARG A 203 6.30 -5.18 -16.06
N ILE A 204 5.72 -5.73 -17.13
CA ILE A 204 4.30 -5.57 -17.38
C ILE A 204 3.52 -6.35 -16.32
N ILE A 205 2.71 -5.63 -15.55
CA ILE A 205 1.85 -6.17 -14.50
C ILE A 205 0.40 -6.05 -14.96
N LYS A 206 0.02 -6.84 -15.98
CA LYS A 206 -1.38 -6.96 -16.44
C LYS A 206 -1.63 -8.32 -17.07
N TRP A 207 -2.85 -8.83 -16.91
CA TRP A 207 -3.28 -10.11 -17.48
C TRP A 207 -3.20 -10.13 -19.02
N GLN A 208 -3.70 -9.08 -19.69
CA GLN A 208 -3.76 -9.03 -21.16
C GLN A 208 -2.89 -7.92 -21.76
N ALA A 209 -1.83 -8.33 -22.46
CA ALA A 209 -0.98 -7.47 -23.28
C ALA A 209 -1.58 -7.28 -24.69
N ARG A 210 -2.67 -6.50 -24.80
CA ARG A 210 -3.33 -6.25 -26.10
C ARG A 210 -2.66 -5.14 -26.92
N GLY A 211 -2.05 -4.15 -26.25
CA GLY A 211 -1.41 -2.99 -26.89
C GLY A 211 -0.14 -3.36 -27.66
N HIS A 212 0.21 -2.55 -28.67
CA HIS A 212 1.40 -2.78 -29.50
C HIS A 212 2.69 -2.76 -28.67
N ALA A 213 2.87 -1.73 -27.82
CA ALA A 213 4.02 -1.63 -26.92
C ALA A 213 4.12 -2.84 -25.97
N ASP A 214 2.97 -3.30 -25.45
CA ASP A 214 2.92 -4.44 -24.54
C ASP A 214 3.36 -5.74 -25.19
N LYS A 215 2.91 -5.97 -26.42
CA LYS A 215 3.29 -7.13 -27.22
C LYS A 215 4.79 -7.16 -27.49
N LEU A 216 5.41 -6.01 -27.74
CA LEU A 216 6.86 -5.91 -27.92
C LEU A 216 7.61 -6.30 -26.66
N ILE A 217 7.19 -5.80 -25.49
CA ILE A 217 7.81 -6.15 -24.21
C ILE A 217 7.62 -7.64 -23.89
N VAL A 218 6.43 -8.20 -24.12
CA VAL A 218 6.17 -9.64 -23.94
C VAL A 218 7.05 -10.47 -24.87
N ALA A 219 7.20 -10.07 -26.15
CA ALA A 219 8.04 -10.77 -27.11
C ALA A 219 9.52 -10.73 -26.72
N GLN A 220 10.02 -9.57 -26.28
CA GLN A 220 11.39 -9.39 -25.80
C GLN A 220 11.66 -10.25 -24.56
N ASN A 221 10.76 -10.22 -23.56
CA ASN A 221 10.92 -11.03 -22.35
C ASN A 221 10.81 -12.53 -22.65
N LYS A 222 9.91 -12.94 -23.57
CA LYS A 222 9.82 -14.33 -24.05
C LYS A 222 11.14 -14.77 -24.70
N ALA A 223 11.74 -13.93 -25.56
CA ALA A 223 13.02 -14.23 -26.19
C ALA A 223 14.15 -14.36 -25.16
N ARG A 224 14.21 -13.47 -24.17
CA ARG A 224 15.16 -13.54 -23.05
C ARG A 224 15.05 -14.87 -22.30
N ILE A 225 13.84 -15.22 -21.84
CA ILE A 225 13.59 -16.46 -21.09
C ILE A 225 13.97 -17.70 -21.92
N GLN A 226 13.61 -17.71 -23.21
CA GLN A 226 13.97 -18.81 -24.11
C GLN A 226 15.47 -18.97 -24.27
N LYS A 227 16.20 -17.85 -24.39
CA LYS A 227 17.66 -17.84 -24.49
C LYS A 227 18.29 -18.36 -23.20
N GLU A 228 17.89 -17.84 -22.05
CA GLU A 228 18.45 -18.25 -20.76
C GLU A 228 18.22 -19.74 -20.44
N TYR A 229 17.05 -20.30 -20.75
CA TYR A 229 16.81 -21.74 -20.61
C TYR A 229 17.68 -22.57 -21.55
N LYS A 230 17.90 -22.11 -22.78
CA LYS A 230 18.79 -22.78 -23.72
C LYS A 230 20.24 -22.73 -23.24
N ASP A 231 20.71 -21.56 -22.83
CA ASP A 231 22.11 -21.34 -22.46
C ASP A 231 22.46 -22.02 -21.13
N ARG A 232 21.57 -21.94 -20.12
CA ARG A 232 21.84 -22.46 -18.76
C ARG A 232 21.43 -23.92 -18.56
N CYS A 233 20.42 -24.40 -19.29
CA CYS A 233 19.84 -25.73 -19.10
C CYS A 233 19.86 -26.59 -20.37
N GLY A 234 20.25 -26.06 -21.53
CA GLY A 234 20.07 -26.74 -22.81
C GLY A 234 18.60 -26.98 -23.17
N LEU A 235 17.65 -26.27 -22.55
CA LEU A 235 16.22 -26.54 -22.68
C LEU A 235 15.56 -25.61 -23.71
N ILE A 236 14.87 -26.19 -24.70
CA ILE A 236 14.15 -25.42 -25.73
C ILE A 236 12.69 -25.26 -25.32
N VAL A 237 12.35 -24.10 -24.75
CA VAL A 237 11.01 -23.84 -24.23
C VAL A 237 10.16 -22.97 -25.17
N ASN A 238 8.86 -23.27 -25.23
CA ASN A 238 7.80 -22.46 -25.85
C ASN A 238 8.08 -22.06 -27.32
N LYS A 239 8.74 -22.93 -28.09
CA LYS A 239 8.90 -22.80 -29.53
C LYS A 239 7.74 -23.48 -30.25
N PRO A 240 7.11 -22.85 -31.26
CA PRO A 240 6.00 -23.45 -32.00
C PRO A 240 6.47 -24.71 -32.74
N LYS A 241 5.60 -25.73 -32.79
CA LYS A 241 5.81 -26.95 -33.58
C LYS A 241 4.97 -26.91 -34.87
N PRO A 242 5.40 -27.58 -35.96
CA PRO A 242 4.53 -27.81 -37.12
C PRO A 242 3.26 -28.57 -36.69
N GLY A 243 2.08 -28.18 -37.21
CA GLY A 243 0.79 -28.78 -36.83
C GLY A 243 0.06 -28.00 -35.73
N PHE A 244 0.36 -28.24 -34.45
CA PHE A 244 -0.23 -27.50 -33.32
C PHE A 244 0.67 -27.60 -32.09
N GLY A 245 0.56 -26.62 -31.17
CA GLY A 245 1.26 -26.64 -29.89
C GLY A 245 2.69 -26.10 -29.94
N ASN A 246 3.47 -26.42 -28.91
CA ASN A 246 4.83 -25.93 -28.74
C ASN A 246 5.77 -26.99 -28.17
N THR A 247 7.03 -26.63 -27.98
CA THR A 247 8.07 -27.52 -27.41
C THR A 247 7.89 -27.83 -25.93
N ASN A 248 6.93 -27.23 -25.23
CA ASN A 248 6.66 -27.58 -23.83
C ASN A 248 5.90 -28.90 -23.76
N ASP A 249 6.61 -29.97 -23.45
CA ASP A 249 6.08 -31.30 -23.19
C ASP A 249 6.30 -31.72 -21.73
N GLY A 250 5.95 -32.96 -21.40
CA GLY A 250 6.14 -33.51 -20.06
C GLY A 250 7.61 -33.52 -19.59
N ASN A 251 8.57 -33.72 -20.50
CA ASN A 251 9.98 -33.67 -20.14
C ASN A 251 10.43 -32.24 -19.82
N THR A 252 9.97 -31.28 -20.61
CA THR A 252 10.19 -29.85 -20.37
C THR A 252 9.63 -29.42 -19.02
N ALA A 253 8.41 -29.86 -18.68
CA ALA A 253 7.80 -29.60 -17.39
C ALA A 253 8.58 -30.21 -16.22
N ARG A 254 9.03 -31.47 -16.32
CA ARG A 254 9.86 -32.11 -15.28
C ARG A 254 11.15 -31.34 -15.04
N ARG A 255 11.86 -30.96 -16.11
CA ARG A 255 13.11 -30.19 -16.01
C ARG A 255 12.90 -28.79 -15.42
N PHE A 256 11.77 -28.16 -15.71
CA PHE A 256 11.40 -26.87 -15.09
C PHE A 256 11.25 -26.99 -13.57
N PHE A 257 10.55 -28.01 -13.07
CA PHE A 257 10.33 -28.15 -11.63
C PHE A 257 11.51 -28.78 -10.86
N GLN A 258 12.37 -29.55 -11.54
CA GLN A 258 13.52 -30.21 -10.92
C GLN A 258 14.49 -29.23 -10.25
N ASN A 259 14.69 -28.04 -10.84
CA ASN A 259 15.52 -26.99 -10.26
C ASN A 259 14.71 -25.68 -10.15
N ALA A 260 13.87 -25.63 -9.10
CA ALA A 260 12.99 -24.50 -8.85
C ALA A 260 13.74 -23.17 -8.68
N GLU A 261 14.96 -23.17 -8.11
CA GLU A 261 15.80 -21.98 -7.93
C GLU A 261 16.26 -21.41 -9.27
N LEU A 262 16.77 -22.28 -10.15
CA LEU A 262 17.17 -21.90 -11.49
C LEU A 262 15.98 -21.39 -12.30
N SER A 263 14.84 -22.08 -12.22
CA SER A 263 13.61 -21.66 -12.91
C SER A 263 13.05 -20.35 -12.38
N ALA A 264 13.07 -20.12 -11.07
CA ALA A 264 12.72 -18.85 -10.45
C ALA A 264 13.63 -17.71 -10.94
N ALA A 265 14.94 -17.94 -10.96
CA ALA A 265 15.92 -16.97 -11.43
C ALA A 265 15.70 -16.58 -12.90
N ILE A 266 15.48 -17.56 -13.79
CA ILE A 266 15.29 -17.31 -15.23
C ILE A 266 13.96 -16.59 -15.50
N THR A 267 12.86 -17.11 -14.93
CA THR A 267 11.50 -16.61 -15.21
C THR A 267 11.14 -15.35 -14.42
N GLY A 268 11.81 -15.13 -13.28
CA GLY A 268 11.44 -14.11 -12.32
C GLY A 268 10.18 -14.43 -11.51
N ILE A 269 9.73 -15.70 -11.50
CA ILE A 269 8.61 -16.17 -10.68
C ILE A 269 9.12 -16.45 -9.26
N ASP A 270 8.26 -16.21 -8.27
CA ASP A 270 8.51 -16.47 -6.85
C ASP A 270 8.83 -17.95 -6.63
N LEU A 271 9.95 -18.21 -5.95
CA LEU A 271 10.48 -19.55 -5.74
C LEU A 271 9.47 -20.47 -5.03
N ASP A 272 8.78 -19.94 -4.03
CA ASP A 272 7.82 -20.72 -3.24
C ASP A 272 6.58 -21.05 -4.05
N VAL A 273 6.17 -20.18 -4.97
CA VAL A 273 5.10 -20.51 -5.92
C VAL A 273 5.51 -21.71 -6.78
N ILE A 274 6.72 -21.75 -7.33
CA ILE A 274 7.21 -22.88 -8.14
C ILE A 274 7.24 -24.17 -7.30
N LYS A 275 7.80 -24.11 -6.08
CA LYS A 275 7.90 -25.26 -5.18
C LYS A 275 6.52 -25.80 -4.78
N LYS A 276 5.58 -24.92 -4.42
CA LYS A 276 4.22 -25.32 -4.03
C LYS A 276 3.46 -25.98 -5.20
N LEU A 277 3.57 -25.41 -6.40
CA LEU A 277 3.01 -26.01 -7.62
C LEU A 277 3.65 -27.36 -7.94
N HIS A 278 4.96 -27.50 -7.74
CA HIS A 278 5.64 -28.77 -7.95
C HIS A 278 5.09 -29.88 -7.05
N ILE A 279 4.89 -29.59 -5.76
CA ILE A 279 4.33 -30.54 -4.79
C ILE A 279 2.94 -31.00 -5.23
N ILE A 280 2.07 -30.06 -5.63
CA ILE A 280 0.73 -30.37 -6.15
C ILE A 280 0.84 -31.33 -7.36
N MET A 281 1.72 -31.03 -8.31
CA MET A 281 1.94 -31.87 -9.50
C MET A 281 2.47 -33.26 -9.15
N VAL A 282 3.41 -33.36 -8.20
CA VAL A 282 3.97 -34.64 -7.76
C VAL A 282 2.91 -35.49 -7.09
N VAL A 283 2.13 -34.92 -6.17
CA VAL A 283 1.08 -35.64 -5.44
C VAL A 283 0.04 -36.20 -6.41
N VAL A 284 -0.44 -35.40 -7.36
CA VAL A 284 -1.40 -35.83 -8.40
C VAL A 284 -0.81 -36.91 -9.31
N ALA A 285 0.48 -36.81 -9.65
CA ALA A 285 1.14 -37.78 -10.52
C ALA A 285 1.61 -39.06 -9.81
N SER A 286 1.64 -39.05 -8.47
CA SER A 286 2.32 -40.05 -7.63
C SER A 286 1.75 -41.47 -7.76
N GLY A 287 0.45 -41.60 -8.07
CA GLY A 287 -0.24 -42.88 -8.14
C GLY A 287 -0.60 -43.50 -6.78
N PHE A 288 -0.27 -42.83 -5.67
CA PHE A 288 -0.64 -43.25 -4.32
C PHE A 288 -2.02 -42.72 -3.92
N ASP A 289 -2.59 -43.31 -2.87
CA ASP A 289 -3.79 -42.77 -2.22
C ASP A 289 -3.47 -41.41 -1.58
N ILE A 290 -4.28 -40.41 -1.90
CA ILE A 290 -4.09 -39.03 -1.46
C ILE A 290 -5.10 -38.72 -0.36
N ASP A 291 -4.60 -38.21 0.78
CA ASP A 291 -5.44 -37.61 1.82
C ASP A 291 -6.09 -36.33 1.24
N VAL A 292 -7.37 -36.45 0.92
CA VAL A 292 -8.13 -35.42 0.21
C VAL A 292 -8.20 -34.12 0.99
N GLU A 293 -8.36 -34.19 2.32
CA GLU A 293 -8.53 -32.98 3.14
C GLU A 293 -7.22 -32.21 3.24
N LYS A 294 -6.09 -32.92 3.47
CA LYS A 294 -4.77 -32.28 3.49
C LYS A 294 -4.39 -31.70 2.13
N TYR A 295 -4.67 -32.43 1.05
CA TYR A 295 -4.42 -31.92 -0.31
C TYR A 295 -5.24 -30.67 -0.58
N ARG A 296 -6.54 -30.68 -0.25
CA ARG A 296 -7.45 -29.54 -0.43
C ARG A 296 -6.97 -28.32 0.33
N GLN A 297 -6.58 -28.49 1.59
CA GLN A 297 -6.03 -27.40 2.39
C GLN A 297 -4.76 -26.82 1.75
N TYR A 298 -3.79 -27.67 1.40
CA TYR A 298 -2.53 -27.25 0.80
C TYR A 298 -2.72 -26.54 -0.55
N ALA A 299 -3.63 -27.06 -1.38
CA ALA A 299 -4.02 -26.47 -2.65
C ALA A 299 -4.64 -25.08 -2.43
N HIS A 300 -5.60 -24.96 -1.51
CA HIS A 300 -6.25 -23.69 -1.20
C HIS A 300 -5.26 -22.64 -0.67
N GLU A 301 -4.35 -23.01 0.22
CA GLU A 301 -3.29 -22.13 0.71
C GLU A 301 -2.34 -21.68 -0.41
N THR A 302 -1.99 -22.60 -1.31
CA THR A 302 -1.17 -22.29 -2.49
C THR A 302 -1.88 -21.32 -3.43
N ALA A 303 -3.18 -21.49 -3.66
CA ALA A 303 -3.98 -20.55 -4.45
C ALA A 303 -4.00 -19.15 -3.84
N ARG A 304 -4.24 -19.03 -2.52
CA ARG A 304 -4.18 -17.75 -1.81
C ARG A 304 -2.82 -17.09 -1.93
N TYR A 305 -1.75 -17.87 -1.74
CA TYR A 305 -0.38 -17.38 -1.87
C TYR A 305 -0.10 -16.87 -3.30
N PHE A 306 -0.51 -17.63 -4.33
CA PHE A 306 -0.39 -17.21 -5.72
C PHE A 306 -1.13 -15.89 -6.00
N VAL A 307 -2.41 -15.78 -5.59
CA VAL A 307 -3.21 -14.57 -5.79
C VAL A 307 -2.61 -13.38 -5.06
N SER A 308 -2.03 -13.57 -3.87
CA SER A 308 -1.36 -12.49 -3.14
C SER A 308 -0.17 -11.91 -3.90
N LYS A 309 0.60 -12.75 -4.62
CA LYS A 309 1.79 -12.36 -5.38
C LYS A 309 1.47 -11.89 -6.80
N TYR A 310 0.45 -12.47 -7.42
CA TYR A 310 0.12 -12.31 -8.84
C TYR A 310 -1.34 -11.91 -9.05
N ARG A 311 -1.87 -11.01 -8.20
CA ARG A 311 -3.27 -10.56 -8.24
C ARG A 311 -3.72 -10.05 -9.61
N TRP A 312 -2.79 -9.49 -10.37
CA TRP A 312 -2.98 -8.97 -11.73
C TRP A 312 -3.10 -10.05 -12.81
N TYR A 313 -2.75 -11.30 -12.52
CA TYR A 313 -2.79 -12.42 -13.46
C TYR A 313 -4.04 -13.25 -13.17
N ASN A 314 -5.07 -13.10 -14.02
CA ASN A 314 -6.34 -13.78 -13.83
C ASN A 314 -6.26 -15.26 -14.22
N ILE A 315 -5.98 -16.14 -13.24
CA ILE A 315 -6.15 -17.57 -13.44
C ILE A 315 -7.63 -17.93 -13.29
N PHE A 316 -8.35 -17.90 -14.41
CA PHE A 316 -9.75 -18.36 -14.48
C PHE A 316 -9.89 -19.88 -14.42
N ASN A 317 -8.81 -20.63 -14.61
CA ASN A 317 -8.88 -22.09 -14.73
C ASN A 317 -7.77 -22.76 -13.95
N LEU A 318 -7.98 -22.87 -12.65
CA LEU A 318 -7.10 -23.57 -11.72
C LEU A 318 -7.64 -24.98 -11.46
N PHE A 319 -8.00 -25.68 -12.53
CA PHE A 319 -8.59 -27.03 -12.50
C PHE A 319 -7.71 -28.07 -11.76
N LEU A 320 -6.45 -27.76 -11.43
CA LEU A 320 -5.58 -28.61 -10.62
C LEU A 320 -5.61 -28.29 -9.10
N ILE A 321 -5.90 -27.05 -8.72
CA ILE A 321 -5.84 -26.61 -7.32
C ILE A 321 -7.25 -26.52 -6.70
N SER A 322 -8.29 -26.37 -7.52
CA SER A 322 -9.69 -26.35 -7.07
C SER A 322 -10.46 -27.64 -7.33
N SER A 323 -9.87 -28.63 -8.01
CA SER A 323 -10.53 -29.91 -8.28
C SER A 323 -10.18 -30.97 -7.26
N ASP A 324 -11.17 -31.80 -6.93
CA ASP A 324 -11.02 -32.98 -6.08
C ASP A 324 -9.96 -33.93 -6.67
N PRO A 325 -8.89 -34.29 -5.93
CA PRO A 325 -7.88 -35.25 -6.38
C PRO A 325 -8.46 -36.60 -6.83
N ALA A 326 -9.68 -36.96 -6.36
CA ALA A 326 -10.40 -38.15 -6.81
C ALA A 326 -10.87 -38.09 -8.27
N ILE A 327 -11.06 -36.91 -8.85
CA ILE A 327 -11.44 -36.74 -10.27
C ILE A 327 -10.21 -36.97 -11.16
N THR A 328 -9.06 -36.46 -10.74
CA THR A 328 -7.79 -36.54 -11.47
C THR A 328 -7.22 -37.96 -11.49
N SER A 329 -7.34 -38.72 -10.39
CA SER A 329 -6.90 -40.12 -10.32
C SER A 329 -7.80 -41.08 -11.13
N LYS A 330 -9.12 -40.81 -11.21
CA LYS A 330 -10.07 -41.59 -12.02
C LYS A 330 -9.86 -41.43 -13.52
N GLN A 331 -9.40 -40.26 -13.99
CA GLN A 331 -9.08 -40.05 -15.41
C GLN A 331 -7.86 -40.88 -15.84
N LYS A 332 -6.84 -41.00 -14.98
CA LYS A 332 -5.64 -41.80 -15.28
C LYS A 332 -5.95 -43.30 -15.39
N LYS A 333 -6.77 -43.84 -14.47
CA LYS A 333 -7.26 -45.24 -14.55
C LYS A 333 -8.11 -45.52 -15.78
N ARG A 334 -8.85 -44.52 -16.31
CA ARG A 334 -9.60 -44.66 -17.57
C ARG A 334 -8.70 -44.64 -18.80
N GLN A 335 -7.64 -43.83 -18.79
CA GLN A 335 -6.65 -43.75 -19.87
C GLN A 335 -5.84 -45.06 -19.99
N GLU A 336 -5.33 -45.58 -18.86
CA GLU A 336 -4.59 -46.86 -18.81
C GLU A 336 -5.45 -48.04 -19.27
N LYS A 337 -6.77 -48.00 -18.98
CA LYS A 337 -7.73 -49.01 -19.45
C LYS A 337 -8.02 -48.91 -20.95
N TYR A 338 -7.91 -47.71 -21.53
CA TYR A 338 -8.11 -47.46 -22.96
C TYR A 338 -6.88 -47.89 -23.78
N GLU A 339 -5.67 -47.61 -23.28
CA GLU A 339 -4.40 -48.03 -23.88
C GLU A 339 -4.21 -49.55 -23.80
N SER A 340 -4.55 -50.17 -22.65
CA SER A 340 -4.62 -51.63 -22.48
C SER A 340 -5.60 -52.33 -23.42
N CYS A 341 -6.62 -51.63 -23.95
CA CYS A 341 -7.57 -52.18 -24.91
C CYS A 341 -7.07 -52.06 -26.36
N GLN A 342 -6.16 -51.13 -26.66
CA GLN A 342 -5.58 -50.94 -27.99
C GLN A 342 -4.38 -51.86 -28.24
N GLU A 343 -3.63 -52.25 -27.21
CA GLU A 343 -2.54 -53.23 -27.32
C GLU A 343 -3.01 -54.70 -27.42
N LYS A 344 -4.32 -54.95 -27.35
CA LYS A 344 -4.96 -56.28 -27.48
C LYS A 344 -5.72 -56.49 -28.79
N GLN A 345 -5.55 -55.59 -29.75
CA GLN A 345 -5.92 -55.78 -31.17
C GLN A 345 -4.66 -55.86 -32.00
#